data_AF-K2B3S5-F1
#
_entry.id   AF-K2B3S5-F1
#
_cell.length_a   1.000
_cell.length_b   1.000
_cell.length_c   1.000
_cell.angle_alpha   90.00
_cell.angle_beta   90.00
_cell.angle_gamma   90.00
#
_symmetry.space_group_name_H-M   'P 1'
#
loop_
_entity.id
_entity.type
_entity.pdbx_description
1 polymer ?
#
loop_
_entity_poly.entity_id
_entity_poly.type
_entity_poly.pdbx_seq_one_letter_code
_entity_poly.pdbx_strand_id
1 'polypeptide(L)'
;MYAGETEYTSEVNSITLTHEGDEYITWTADGYSEKGYKVVWGKTSGPTYPTRESDQYVYYSDASTATGEVTAFDGDGTYYVRVCEYLGGECGVYSNEITVELIE
;
A
#
# COMPACT_ATOMS: atom_id res chain seq x y z
N MET A 1 18.37 -11.25 29.51
CA MET A 1 18.72 -10.87 28.13
C MET A 1 17.50 -10.19 27.56
N TYR A 2 17.51 -8.87 27.45
CA TYR A 2 16.40 -8.15 26.83
C TYR A 2 16.57 -8.31 25.33
N ALA A 3 15.64 -9.01 24.69
CA ALA A 3 15.54 -9.00 23.24
C ALA A 3 15.29 -7.55 22.85
N GLY A 4 16.19 -6.96 22.06
CA GLY A 4 16.00 -5.61 21.55
C GLY A 4 14.73 -5.59 20.71
N GLU A 5 13.74 -4.80 21.13
CA GLU A 5 12.63 -4.43 20.29
C GLU A 5 13.23 -3.60 19.16
N THR A 6 13.31 -4.16 17.96
CA THR A 6 13.75 -3.39 16.79
C THR A 6 12.66 -2.35 16.55
N GLU A 7 12.87 -1.13 17.05
CA GLU A 7 12.02 0.01 16.73
C GLU A 7 12.21 0.30 15.24
N TYR A 8 11.21 -0.03 14.43
CA TYR A 8 11.23 0.26 13.00
C TYR A 8 10.78 1.70 12.82
N THR A 9 11.76 2.60 12.69
CA THR A 9 11.52 4.02 12.45
C THR A 9 11.25 4.25 10.96
N SER A 10 10.21 5.03 10.66
CA SER A 10 9.91 5.46 9.30
C SER A 10 11.04 6.30 8.72
N GLU A 11 11.47 5.94 7.51
CA GLU A 11 12.47 6.68 6.72
C GLU A 11 11.86 7.26 5.44
N VAL A 12 10.54 7.08 5.26
CA VAL A 12 9.75 7.67 4.17
C VAL A 12 9.03 8.91 4.67
N ASN A 13 9.25 10.05 4.00
CA ASN A 13 8.58 11.32 4.30
C ASN A 13 7.20 11.41 3.65
N SER A 14 7.10 10.96 2.39
CA SER A 14 5.85 11.00 1.63
C SER A 14 5.82 9.93 0.54
N ILE A 15 4.63 9.52 0.15
CA ILE A 15 4.39 8.64 -1.01
C ILE A 15 3.33 9.31 -1.87
N THR A 16 3.57 9.40 -3.18
CA THR A 16 2.57 9.84 -4.16
C THR A 16 2.18 8.64 -5.01
N LEU A 17 0.91 8.29 -4.98
CA LEU A 17 0.31 7.19 -5.73
C LEU A 17 -0.48 7.75 -6.92
N THR A 18 -0.27 7.15 -8.08
CA THR A 18 -0.91 7.50 -9.36
C THR A 18 -1.53 6.25 -10.00
N HIS A 19 -2.67 6.43 -10.64
CA HIS A 19 -3.32 5.40 -11.47
C HIS A 19 -2.84 5.54 -12.91
N GLU A 20 -2.28 4.47 -13.49
CA GLU A 20 -1.78 4.47 -14.88
C GLU A 20 -2.81 3.95 -15.89
N GLY A 21 -3.93 3.39 -15.41
CA GLY A 21 -4.98 2.76 -16.22
C GLY A 21 -5.18 1.29 -15.84
N ASP A 22 -6.38 0.77 -16.12
CA ASP A 22 -6.78 -0.60 -15.79
C ASP A 22 -6.45 -0.98 -14.33
N GLU A 23 -5.82 -2.13 -14.10
CA GLU A 23 -5.39 -2.60 -12.78
C GLU A 23 -4.03 -2.04 -12.31
N TYR A 24 -3.36 -1.22 -13.12
CA TYR A 24 -1.96 -0.81 -12.89
C TYR A 24 -1.85 0.51 -12.14
N ILE A 25 -1.02 0.50 -11.11
CA ILE A 25 -0.69 1.67 -10.30
C ILE A 25 0.81 1.89 -10.24
N THR A 26 1.21 3.14 -10.07
CA THR A 26 2.60 3.54 -9.85
C THR A 26 2.69 4.45 -8.64
N TRP A 27 3.81 4.42 -7.93
CA TRP A 27 4.06 5.35 -6.84
C TRP A 27 5.50 5.85 -6.84
N THR A 28 5.68 7.02 -6.24
CA THR A 28 7.00 7.60 -5.94
C THR A 28 7.06 7.87 -4.45
N ALA A 29 8.16 7.47 -3.81
CA ALA A 29 8.43 7.75 -2.40
C ALA A 29 9.53 8.81 -2.27
N ASP A 30 9.35 9.74 -1.34
CA ASP A 30 10.42 10.57 -0.79
C ASP A 30 10.95 9.87 0.47
N GLY A 31 12.15 9.30 0.37
CA GLY A 31 12.76 8.49 1.42
C GLY A 31 12.99 7.05 0.97
N TYR A 32 13.34 6.18 1.92
CA TYR A 32 13.69 4.79 1.64
C TYR A 32 12.93 3.84 2.56
N SER A 33 12.14 2.93 2.00
CA SER A 33 11.48 1.89 2.79
C SER A 33 12.30 0.60 2.77
N GLU A 34 13.10 0.35 3.80
CA GLU A 34 13.98 -0.84 3.85
C GLU A 34 13.22 -2.16 3.66
N LYS A 35 11.98 -2.23 4.16
CA LYS A 35 11.15 -3.44 4.05
C LYS A 35 10.15 -3.38 2.90
N GLY A 36 10.25 -2.38 2.03
CA GLY A 36 9.39 -2.20 0.88
C GLY A 36 8.00 -1.67 1.22
N TYR A 37 7.00 -2.01 0.42
CA TYR A 37 5.70 -1.34 0.43
C TYR A 37 4.56 -2.33 0.55
N LYS A 38 3.44 -1.88 1.12
CA LYS A 38 2.15 -2.57 0.97
C LYS A 38 1.21 -1.71 0.16
N VAL A 39 0.56 -2.33 -0.81
CA VAL A 39 -0.60 -1.76 -1.48
C VAL A 39 -1.82 -2.34 -0.79
N VAL A 40 -2.75 -1.47 -0.40
CA VAL A 40 -4.03 -1.84 0.23
C VAL A 40 -5.17 -1.26 -0.59
N TRP A 41 -6.21 -2.05 -0.81
CA TRP A 41 -7.38 -1.59 -1.55
C TRP A 41 -8.67 -2.27 -1.09
N GLY A 42 -9.80 -1.58 -1.25
CA GLY A 42 -11.12 -2.10 -0.90
C GLY A 42 -12.24 -1.21 -1.40
N LYS A 43 -13.49 -1.67 -1.24
CA LYS A 43 -14.68 -0.90 -1.66
C LYS A 43 -15.04 0.25 -0.71
N THR A 44 -14.37 0.36 0.43
CA THR A 44 -14.55 1.43 1.40
C THR A 44 -13.33 2.33 1.42
N SER A 45 -13.55 3.65 1.49
CA SER A 45 -12.45 4.62 1.57
C SER A 45 -11.60 4.47 2.83
N GLY A 46 -10.37 4.94 2.72
CA GLY A 46 -9.32 4.87 3.72
C GLY A 46 -8.87 3.45 4.05
N PRO A 47 -8.53 2.58 3.07
CA PRO A 47 -7.97 1.28 3.38
C PRO A 47 -6.65 1.45 4.14
N THR A 48 -6.40 0.53 5.07
CA THR A 48 -5.21 0.52 5.94
C THR A 48 -4.66 -0.89 6.06
N TYR A 49 -3.42 -1.02 6.52
CA TYR A 49 -2.87 -2.26 7.03
C TYR A 49 -2.59 -2.11 8.55
N PRO A 50 -2.98 -3.09 9.39
CA PRO A 50 -3.76 -4.29 9.05
C PRO A 50 -5.11 -3.97 8.37
N THR A 51 -5.53 -4.85 7.44
CA THR A 51 -6.72 -4.64 6.61
C THR A 51 -8.00 -4.84 7.41
N ARG A 52 -9.05 -4.11 7.01
CA ARG A 52 -10.42 -4.42 7.41
C ARG A 52 -10.86 -5.70 6.71
N GLU A 53 -11.98 -6.28 7.13
CA GLU A 53 -12.55 -7.48 6.46
C GLU A 53 -12.89 -7.23 4.98
N SER A 54 -13.13 -5.98 4.59
CA SER A 54 -13.50 -5.55 3.24
C SER A 54 -12.32 -5.15 2.35
N ASP A 55 -11.08 -5.29 2.83
CA ASP A 55 -9.89 -4.77 2.14
C ASP A 55 -8.89 -5.90 1.86
N GLN A 56 -8.20 -5.80 0.73
CA GLN A 56 -7.08 -6.66 0.36
C GLN A 56 -5.75 -5.93 0.47
N TYR A 57 -4.68 -6.70 0.49
CA TYR A 57 -3.34 -6.15 0.39
C TYR A 57 -2.41 -7.04 -0.45
N VAL A 58 -1.39 -6.41 -1.02
CA VAL A 58 -0.23 -7.09 -1.57
C VAL A 58 1.02 -6.49 -0.96
N TYR A 59 2.04 -7.32 -0.74
CA TYR A 59 3.31 -6.92 -0.16
C TYR A 59 4.42 -6.98 -1.20
N TYR A 60 5.12 -5.86 -1.37
CA TYR A 60 6.31 -5.73 -2.19
C TYR A 60 7.51 -5.56 -1.27
N SER A 61 8.34 -6.60 -1.11
CA SER A 61 9.49 -6.57 -0.20
C SER A 61 10.68 -5.77 -0.72
N ASP A 62 10.73 -5.50 -2.02
CA ASP A 62 11.82 -4.76 -2.64
C ASP A 62 11.56 -3.25 -2.55
N ALA A 63 12.46 -2.55 -1.85
CA ALA A 63 12.43 -1.09 -1.66
C ALA A 63 12.49 -0.28 -2.96
N SER A 64 12.97 -0.88 -4.05
CA SER A 64 13.00 -0.26 -5.39
C SER A 64 11.72 -0.44 -6.18
N THR A 65 10.76 -1.24 -5.68
CA THR A 65 9.46 -1.39 -6.33
C THR A 65 8.68 -0.08 -6.26
N ALA A 66 8.23 0.37 -7.43
CA ALA A 66 7.47 1.61 -7.61
C ALA A 66 6.18 1.39 -8.42
N THR A 67 5.80 0.14 -8.64
CA THR A 67 4.64 -0.25 -9.46
C THR A 67 3.92 -1.43 -8.84
N GLY A 68 2.62 -1.52 -9.06
CA GLY A 68 1.82 -2.64 -8.58
C GLY A 68 0.54 -2.82 -9.37
N GLU A 69 -0.17 -3.89 -9.03
CA GLU A 69 -1.41 -4.31 -9.66
C GLU A 69 -2.48 -4.50 -8.58
N VAL A 70 -3.71 -4.10 -8.86
CA VAL A 70 -4.88 -4.28 -7.97
C VAL A 70 -5.99 -4.99 -8.72
N THR A 71 -6.55 -6.04 -8.12
CA THR A 71 -7.61 -6.84 -8.75
C THR A 71 -8.94 -6.67 -8.02
N ALA A 72 -10.04 -6.81 -8.75
CA ALA A 72 -11.35 -6.98 -8.12
C ALA A 72 -11.37 -8.28 -7.30
N PHE A 73 -12.08 -8.26 -6.18
CA PHE A 73 -12.25 -9.43 -5.30
C PHE A 73 -13.63 -9.51 -4.64
N ASP A 74 -14.44 -8.46 -4.78
CA ASP A 74 -15.82 -8.37 -4.31
C ASP A 74 -16.72 -7.89 -5.46
N GLY A 75 -16.45 -8.38 -6.67
CA GLY A 75 -17.10 -7.97 -7.92
C GLY A 75 -16.69 -6.59 -8.43
N ASP A 76 -17.31 -6.22 -9.55
CA ASP A 76 -16.97 -4.99 -10.28
C ASP A 76 -17.20 -3.71 -9.47
N GLY A 77 -16.50 -2.64 -9.84
CA GLY A 77 -16.78 -1.27 -9.42
C GLY A 77 -15.57 -0.52 -8.91
N THR A 78 -15.84 0.56 -8.16
CA THR A 78 -14.82 1.44 -7.61
C THR A 78 -14.13 0.83 -6.40
N TYR A 79 -12.80 0.77 -6.45
CA TYR A 79 -11.94 0.42 -5.32
C TYR A 79 -11.09 1.63 -4.93
N TYR A 80 -10.98 1.88 -3.63
CA TYR A 80 -10.08 2.86 -3.05
C TYR A 80 -8.74 2.20 -2.83
N VAL A 81 -7.65 2.84 -3.27
CA VAL A 81 -6.29 2.27 -3.23
C VAL A 81 -5.33 3.23 -2.53
N ARG A 82 -4.46 2.67 -1.69
CA ARG A 82 -3.35 3.38 -1.05
C ARG A 82 -2.10 2.51 -1.03
N VAL A 83 -0.94 3.15 -1.07
CA VAL A 83 0.36 2.52 -0.83
C VAL A 83 0.91 3.01 0.49
N CYS A 84 1.57 2.15 1.24
CA CYS A 84 2.25 2.53 2.47
C CYS A 84 3.68 1.98 2.54
N GLU A 85 4.52 2.67 3.29
CA GLU A 85 5.80 2.15 3.80
C GLU A 85 5.52 1.00 4.77
N TYR A 86 6.15 -0.15 4.57
CA TYR A 86 6.01 -1.28 5.49
C TYR A 86 7.08 -1.23 6.57
N LEU A 87 6.67 -1.24 7.84
CA LEU A 87 7.57 -1.22 8.99
C LEU A 87 7.76 -2.60 9.64
N GLY A 88 7.25 -3.68 9.03
CA GLY A 88 7.43 -5.05 9.53
C GLY A 88 6.39 -5.52 10.55
N GLY A 89 5.15 -5.07 10.38
CA GLY A 89 4.01 -5.45 11.20
C GLY A 89 2.85 -4.47 11.02
N GLU A 90 3.20 -3.24 10.68
CA GLU A 90 2.29 -2.14 10.40
C GLU A 90 2.78 -1.29 9.22
N CYS A 91 1.92 -0.38 8.77
CA CYS A 91 2.29 0.66 7.82
C CYS A 91 2.75 1.92 8.56
N GLY A 92 3.81 2.53 8.06
CA GLY A 92 4.22 3.89 8.43
C GLY A 92 3.48 4.94 7.59
N VAL A 93 4.24 5.67 6.76
CA VAL A 93 3.67 6.70 5.88
C VAL A 93 2.81 6.07 4.79
N TYR A 94 1.64 6.66 4.57
CA TYR A 94 0.75 6.31 3.47
C TYR A 94 0.77 7.37 2.37
N SER A 95 0.47 6.93 1.16
CA SER A 95 0.17 7.80 0.04
C SER A 95 -1.16 8.53 0.17
N ASN A 96 -1.40 9.43 -0.78
CA ASN A 96 -2.76 9.83 -1.16
C ASN A 96 -3.60 8.60 -1.52
N GLU A 97 -4.91 8.76 -1.39
CA GLU A 97 -5.89 7.78 -1.87
C GLU A 97 -6.27 8.09 -3.32
N ILE A 98 -6.38 7.05 -4.12
CA ILE A 98 -6.93 7.09 -5.48
C ILE A 98 -8.11 6.13 -5.57
N THR A 99 -8.91 6.28 -6.62
CA THR A 99 -9.97 5.33 -7.00
C THR A 99 -9.62 4.65 -8.30
N VAL A 100 -9.80 3.33 -8.36
CA VAL A 100 -9.62 2.51 -9.56
C VAL A 100 -10.92 1.76 -9.83
N GLU A 101 -11.38 1.78 -11.08
CA GLU A 101 -12.50 0.94 -11.54
C GLU A 101 -11.95 -0.44 -11.90
N LEU A 102 -12.36 -1.48 -11.18
CA LEU A 102 -11.91 -2.86 -11.41
C LEU A 102 -13.07 -3.76 -11.86
N ILE A 103 -12.72 -4.77 -12.64
CA ILE A 103 -13.61 -5.80 -13.19
C ILE A 103 -13.11 -7.16 -12.69
N GLU A 104 -14.01 -8.05 -12.28
CA GLU A 104 -13.69 -9.40 -11.80
C GLU A 104 -13.73 -10.49 -12.89
#